data_AF-A0A4S3JFR1-F1
#
_entry.id   AF-A0A4S3JFR1-F1
#
_cell.length_a   1.000
_cell.length_b   1.000
_cell.length_c   1.000
_cell.angle_alpha   90.00
_cell.angle_beta   90.00
_cell.angle_gamma   90.00
#
_symmetry.space_group_name_H-M   'P 1'
#
loop_
_entity.id
_entity.type
_entity.pdbx_description
1 polymer ?
#
loop_
_entity_poly.entity_id
_entity_poly.type
_entity_poly.pdbx_seq_one_letter_code
_entity_poly.pdbx_strand_id
1 'polypeptide(L)'
;MGTYGRGPLLLGVTWAETALTLVLFALRARTASFCPPESLPGICGLRWDFVWVVLALTLALAAQCTMTVSVRYGLGMHQDQLSSYELIQTNFWSWISQVLAILDFAVARCAVIAFLLALQARTPRHRRGKWVLLLVGAVQLGINVAEIGIIFHQCDPPQKLWDTAVPGKCDWIEICLHIGYFQGAVGAAADIFLAFYPIYIIGRLQQMRRSLKVGLCLLMSGGTIAGIAGINKTVAIANITETADQTYAIAQLNIWVLTEMWFILIFGSIPVLRPFFVRFSQSIKGYSSSRSGPRRTWASSEGRIGRRTDSQEEFLELDVQGGSK
;
A
#
# COMPACT_ATOMS: atom_id res chain seq x y z
N MET A 1 -28.74 -10.46 -15.28
CA MET A 1 -27.73 -10.55 -14.19
C MET A 1 -27.23 -12.00 -14.13
N GLY A 2 -26.30 -12.36 -15.03
CA GLY A 2 -25.74 -13.70 -15.10
C GLY A 2 -24.58 -13.85 -14.10
N THR A 3 -24.66 -14.87 -13.25
CA THR A 3 -23.69 -15.22 -12.19
C THR A 3 -22.48 -16.02 -12.71
N TYR A 4 -22.21 -16.04 -14.02
CA TYR A 4 -21.26 -16.96 -14.66
C TYR A 4 -19.96 -16.30 -15.17
N GLY A 5 -19.50 -15.23 -14.51
CA GLY A 5 -18.26 -14.52 -14.86
C GLY A 5 -17.28 -14.38 -13.69
N ARG A 6 -16.06 -13.93 -13.98
CA ARG A 6 -15.04 -13.62 -12.94
C ARG A 6 -15.30 -12.30 -12.21
N GLY A 7 -16.23 -11.47 -12.70
CA GLY A 7 -16.58 -10.16 -12.11
C GLY A 7 -16.94 -10.19 -10.61
N PRO A 8 -17.84 -11.08 -10.14
CA PRO A 8 -18.16 -11.19 -8.72
C PRO A 8 -16.98 -11.59 -7.84
N LEU A 9 -16.09 -12.45 -8.33
CA LEU A 9 -14.87 -12.84 -7.61
C LEU A 9 -13.91 -11.65 -7.50
N LEU A 10 -13.73 -10.90 -8.58
CA LEU A 10 -12.94 -9.66 -8.59
C LEU A 10 -13.47 -8.67 -7.55
N LEU A 11 -14.77 -8.39 -7.54
CA LEU A 11 -15.37 -7.47 -6.58
C LEU A 11 -15.27 -8.00 -5.15
N GLY A 12 -15.52 -9.29 -4.92
CA GLY A 12 -15.45 -9.89 -3.59
C GLY A 12 -14.06 -9.72 -2.95
N VAL A 13 -13.00 -10.03 -3.69
CA VAL A 13 -11.62 -9.91 -3.21
C VAL A 13 -11.26 -8.44 -2.96
N THR A 14 -11.45 -7.60 -3.97
CA THR A 14 -10.99 -6.20 -3.93
C THR A 14 -11.76 -5.36 -2.90
N TRP A 15 -13.07 -5.60 -2.69
CA TRP A 15 -13.82 -4.92 -1.63
C TRP A 15 -13.45 -5.39 -0.22
N ALA A 16 -13.09 -6.67 -0.04
CA ALA A 16 -12.57 -7.15 1.23
C ALA A 16 -11.23 -6.49 1.58
N GLU A 17 -10.33 -6.35 0.59
CA GLU A 17 -9.06 -5.65 0.72
C GLU A 17 -9.25 -4.14 0.97
N THR A 18 -10.23 -3.52 0.29
CA THR A 18 -10.64 -2.13 0.52
C THR A 18 -11.07 -1.92 1.98
N ALA A 19 -11.96 -2.78 2.49
CA ALA A 19 -12.48 -2.69 3.85
C ALA A 19 -11.35 -2.81 4.89
N LEU A 20 -10.43 -3.77 4.68
CA LEU A 20 -9.25 -3.93 5.53
C LEU A 20 -8.36 -2.67 5.51
N THR A 21 -8.12 -2.10 4.34
CA THR A 21 -7.31 -0.89 4.17
C THR A 21 -7.93 0.31 4.87
N LEU A 22 -9.25 0.49 4.74
CA LEU A 22 -9.99 1.57 5.42
C LEU A 22 -9.89 1.46 6.95
N VAL A 23 -9.99 0.25 7.51
CA VAL A 23 -9.81 0.03 8.96
C VAL A 23 -8.40 0.42 9.40
N LEU A 24 -7.37 -0.04 8.69
CA LEU A 24 -5.98 0.30 9.00
C LEU A 24 -5.69 1.79 8.87
N PHE A 25 -6.26 2.44 7.85
CA PHE A 25 -6.14 3.87 7.65
C PHE A 25 -6.85 4.67 8.75
N ALA A 26 -8.04 4.27 9.17
CA ALA A 26 -8.74 4.89 10.29
C ALA A 26 -7.95 4.78 11.60
N LEU A 27 -7.32 3.62 11.85
CA LEU A 27 -6.41 3.45 12.97
C LEU A 27 -5.19 4.38 12.87
N ARG A 28 -4.62 4.54 11.67
CA ARG A 28 -3.49 5.45 11.41
C ARG A 28 -3.86 6.93 11.60
N ALA A 29 -5.05 7.32 11.19
CA ALA A 29 -5.57 8.67 11.41
C ALA A 29 -5.75 8.92 12.92
N ARG A 30 -6.35 7.98 13.66
CA ARG A 30 -6.47 8.08 15.12
C ARG A 30 -5.11 8.20 15.81
N THR A 31 -4.12 7.39 15.43
CA THR A 31 -2.78 7.47 16.05
C THR A 31 -2.08 8.79 15.77
N ALA A 32 -2.28 9.37 14.58
CA ALA A 32 -1.78 10.70 14.26
C ALA A 32 -2.45 11.78 15.14
N SER A 33 -3.75 11.66 15.41
CA SER A 33 -4.48 12.61 16.28
C SER A 33 -4.07 12.52 17.76
N PHE A 34 -3.73 11.33 18.28
CA PHE A 34 -3.34 11.15 19.69
C PHE A 34 -1.87 11.48 20.00
N CYS A 35 -1.01 11.57 18.98
CA CYS A 35 0.41 11.89 19.13
C CYS A 35 0.83 12.99 18.13
N PRO A 36 0.43 14.26 18.35
CA PRO A 36 0.92 15.37 17.54
C PRO A 36 2.45 15.51 17.73
N PRO A 37 3.26 15.51 16.65
CA PRO A 37 4.69 15.70 16.76
C PRO A 37 5.03 17.18 17.03
N GLU A 38 5.93 17.40 17.98
CA GLU A 38 6.35 18.73 18.46
C GLU A 38 7.31 19.48 17.49
N SER A 39 7.71 18.91 16.34
CA SER A 39 8.87 19.47 15.62
C SER A 39 9.03 19.17 14.11
N LEU A 40 7.97 19.22 13.29
CA LEU A 40 8.17 19.37 11.83
C LEU A 40 7.18 20.36 11.19
N PRO A 41 7.63 21.23 10.26
CA PRO A 41 6.78 22.23 9.62
C PRO A 41 5.83 21.56 8.62
N GLY A 42 4.56 21.46 9.01
CA GLY A 42 3.46 21.02 8.15
C GLY A 42 2.44 22.14 7.98
N ILE A 43 1.83 22.23 6.80
CA ILE A 43 0.66 23.10 6.55
C ILE A 43 -0.48 22.58 7.43
N CYS A 44 -1.07 23.44 8.26
CA CYS A 44 -2.14 23.08 9.22
C CYS A 44 -1.81 22.00 10.27
N GLY A 45 -0.53 21.77 10.61
CA GLY A 45 -0.15 20.80 11.66
C GLY A 45 -0.28 19.32 11.27
N LEU A 46 -0.49 19.02 9.99
CA LEU A 46 -0.57 17.65 9.47
C LEU A 46 0.80 17.20 8.91
N ARG A 47 1.23 15.97 9.25
CA ARG A 47 2.49 15.41 8.72
C ARG A 47 2.41 15.28 7.19
N TRP A 48 3.45 15.70 6.48
CA TRP A 48 3.58 15.49 5.02
C TRP A 48 3.34 14.02 4.62
N ASP A 49 3.85 13.06 5.42
CA ASP A 49 3.61 11.62 5.24
C ASP A 49 2.12 11.22 5.24
N PHE A 50 1.26 11.99 5.91
CA PHE A 50 -0.18 11.72 5.97
C PHE A 50 -0.88 12.21 4.70
N VAL A 51 -0.46 13.35 4.14
CA VAL A 51 -1.01 13.89 2.89
C VAL A 51 -0.79 12.91 1.73
N TRP A 52 0.42 12.37 1.60
CA TRP A 52 0.74 11.38 0.56
C TRP A 52 -0.13 10.12 0.65
N VAL A 53 -0.42 9.65 1.86
CA VAL A 53 -1.21 8.42 2.05
C VAL A 53 -2.71 8.67 1.91
N VAL A 54 -3.22 9.85 2.31
CA VAL A 54 -4.58 10.27 1.98
C VAL A 54 -4.75 10.31 0.46
N LEU A 55 -3.79 10.93 -0.24
CA LEU A 55 -3.83 11.03 -1.70
C LEU A 55 -3.84 9.65 -2.36
N ALA A 56 -2.94 8.75 -1.93
CA ALA A 56 -2.93 7.36 -2.42
C ALA A 56 -4.30 6.68 -2.16
N LEU A 57 -4.81 6.72 -0.92
CA LEU A 57 -6.11 6.13 -0.61
C LEU A 57 -7.26 6.70 -1.47
N THR A 58 -7.26 8.00 -1.76
CA THR A 58 -8.29 8.60 -2.62
C THR A 58 -8.20 8.09 -4.06
N LEU A 59 -6.99 7.92 -4.60
CA LEU A 59 -6.77 7.37 -5.94
C LEU A 59 -7.15 5.89 -5.99
N ALA A 60 -6.76 5.10 -5.00
CA ALA A 60 -7.13 3.69 -4.89
C ALA A 60 -8.65 3.48 -4.79
N LEU A 61 -9.36 4.31 -4.00
CA LEU A 61 -10.82 4.27 -3.93
C LEU A 61 -11.47 4.68 -5.24
N ALA A 62 -10.94 5.71 -5.92
CA ALA A 62 -11.44 6.12 -7.23
C ALA A 62 -11.28 4.98 -8.25
N ALA A 63 -10.11 4.32 -8.29
CA ALA A 63 -9.85 3.15 -9.12
C ALA A 63 -10.87 2.04 -8.83
N GLN A 64 -11.06 1.69 -7.55
CA GLN A 64 -12.02 0.66 -7.13
C GLN A 64 -13.47 0.96 -7.51
N CYS A 65 -13.89 2.23 -7.40
CA CYS A 65 -15.21 2.66 -7.83
C CYS A 65 -15.38 2.49 -9.36
N THR A 66 -14.41 2.96 -10.15
CA THR A 66 -14.44 2.82 -11.61
C THR A 66 -14.40 1.36 -12.07
N MET A 67 -13.63 0.51 -11.38
CA MET A 67 -13.62 -0.93 -11.63
C MET A 67 -14.98 -1.57 -11.32
N THR A 68 -15.64 -1.15 -10.24
CA THR A 68 -16.97 -1.64 -9.89
C THR A 68 -17.99 -1.32 -10.98
N VAL A 69 -17.87 -0.15 -11.62
CA VAL A 69 -18.69 0.23 -12.78
C VAL A 69 -18.35 -0.64 -13.99
N SER A 70 -17.07 -0.88 -14.29
CA SER A 70 -16.63 -1.76 -15.38
C SER A 70 -17.20 -3.19 -15.23
N VAL A 71 -17.18 -3.75 -14.02
CA VAL A 71 -17.78 -5.07 -13.75
C VAL A 71 -19.29 -5.07 -13.94
N ARG A 72 -19.99 -3.98 -13.61
CA ARG A 72 -21.44 -3.88 -13.84
C ARG A 72 -21.81 -3.87 -15.33
N TYR A 73 -20.94 -3.34 -16.19
CA TYR A 73 -21.12 -3.39 -17.64
C TYR A 73 -20.71 -4.73 -18.26
N GLY A 74 -20.09 -5.63 -17.48
CA GLY A 74 -19.83 -7.01 -17.91
C GLY A 74 -18.37 -7.44 -17.88
N LEU A 75 -17.46 -6.70 -17.24
CA LEU A 75 -16.08 -7.16 -17.06
C LEU A 75 -16.02 -8.56 -16.41
N GLY A 76 -15.32 -9.48 -17.07
CA GLY A 76 -15.18 -10.87 -16.64
C GLY A 76 -16.22 -11.85 -17.19
N MET A 77 -17.12 -11.41 -18.08
CA MET A 77 -17.87 -12.30 -18.98
C MET A 77 -17.09 -12.50 -20.29
N HIS A 78 -17.42 -13.56 -21.03
CA HIS A 78 -16.83 -13.80 -22.35
C HIS A 78 -17.34 -12.74 -23.36
N GLN A 79 -16.51 -12.39 -24.34
CA GLN A 79 -16.81 -11.27 -25.25
C GLN A 79 -18.02 -11.53 -26.14
N ASP A 80 -18.30 -12.79 -26.45
CA ASP A 80 -19.45 -13.27 -27.22
C ASP A 80 -20.80 -13.03 -26.52
N GLN A 81 -20.79 -12.86 -25.20
CA GLN A 81 -22.00 -12.65 -24.39
C GLN A 81 -22.37 -11.17 -24.22
N LEU A 82 -21.56 -10.25 -24.72
CA LEU A 82 -21.69 -8.81 -24.50
C LEU A 82 -22.16 -8.08 -25.76
N SER A 83 -23.07 -7.11 -25.59
CA SER A 83 -23.39 -6.17 -26.66
C SER A 83 -22.17 -5.28 -26.96
N SER A 84 -22.06 -4.79 -28.20
CA SER A 84 -20.98 -3.86 -28.59
C SER A 84 -20.94 -2.62 -27.69
N TYR A 85 -22.09 -2.10 -27.26
CA TYR A 85 -22.16 -0.98 -26.32
C TYR A 85 -21.60 -1.34 -24.93
N GLU A 86 -21.96 -2.51 -24.41
CA GLU A 86 -21.50 -2.99 -23.10
C GLU A 86 -19.99 -3.25 -23.09
N LEU A 87 -19.46 -3.78 -24.20
CA LEU A 87 -18.03 -4.00 -24.39
C LEU A 87 -17.26 -2.67 -24.38
N ILE A 88 -17.74 -1.66 -25.13
CA ILE A 88 -17.13 -0.33 -25.17
C ILE A 88 -17.10 0.31 -23.78
N GLN A 89 -18.24 0.29 -23.06
CA GLN A 89 -18.32 0.84 -21.71
C GLN A 89 -17.39 0.07 -20.75
N THR A 90 -17.39 -1.26 -20.81
CA THR A 90 -16.53 -2.09 -19.96
C THR A 90 -15.06 -1.74 -20.12
N ASN A 91 -14.57 -1.64 -21.36
CA ASN A 91 -13.19 -1.28 -21.68
C ASN A 91 -12.84 0.15 -21.25
N PHE A 92 -13.73 1.11 -21.49
CA PHE A 92 -13.52 2.50 -21.09
C PHE A 92 -13.37 2.66 -19.57
N TRP A 93 -14.28 2.09 -18.78
CA TRP A 93 -14.22 2.14 -17.32
C TRP A 93 -13.03 1.35 -16.76
N SER A 94 -12.66 0.24 -17.38
CA SER A 94 -11.45 -0.54 -17.02
C SER A 94 -10.18 0.26 -17.29
N TRP A 95 -10.11 0.96 -18.42
CA TRP A 95 -8.97 1.82 -18.77
C TRP A 95 -8.78 2.97 -17.76
N ILE A 96 -9.87 3.67 -17.39
CA ILE A 96 -9.81 4.71 -16.34
C ILE A 96 -9.29 4.12 -15.03
N SER A 97 -9.79 2.95 -14.63
CA SER A 97 -9.34 2.29 -13.40
C SER A 97 -7.85 1.95 -13.43
N GLN A 98 -7.32 1.51 -14.57
CA GLN A 98 -5.90 1.20 -14.73
C GLN A 98 -5.03 2.45 -14.60
N VAL A 99 -5.43 3.57 -15.22
CA VAL A 99 -4.72 4.86 -15.09
C VAL A 99 -4.68 5.31 -13.63
N LEU A 100 -5.81 5.23 -12.92
CA LEU A 100 -5.88 5.59 -11.50
C LEU A 100 -5.04 4.66 -10.61
N ALA A 101 -5.00 3.36 -10.91
CA ALA A 101 -4.16 2.40 -10.19
C ALA A 101 -2.66 2.65 -10.38
N ILE A 102 -2.22 3.02 -11.60
CA ILE A 102 -0.81 3.36 -11.86
C ILE A 102 -0.39 4.64 -11.13
N LEU A 103 -1.29 5.63 -11.08
CA LEU A 103 -1.09 6.83 -10.27
C LEU A 103 -0.98 6.49 -8.78
N ASP A 104 -1.85 5.60 -8.28
CA ASP A 104 -1.76 5.13 -6.90
C ASP A 104 -0.42 4.45 -6.61
N PHE A 105 0.05 3.53 -7.47
CA PHE A 105 1.35 2.88 -7.28
C PHE A 105 2.50 3.87 -7.13
N ALA A 106 2.52 4.92 -7.96
CA ALA A 106 3.53 5.96 -7.89
C ALA A 106 3.48 6.71 -6.54
N VAL A 107 2.30 7.13 -6.12
CA VAL A 107 2.08 7.90 -4.88
C VAL A 107 2.35 7.02 -3.64
N ALA A 108 1.82 5.80 -3.62
CA ALA A 108 1.95 4.86 -2.51
C ALA A 108 3.41 4.43 -2.29
N ARG A 109 4.16 4.12 -3.37
CA ARG A 109 5.59 3.78 -3.26
C ARG A 109 6.42 4.99 -2.82
N CYS A 110 6.13 6.20 -3.30
CA CYS A 110 6.76 7.43 -2.81
C CYS A 110 6.51 7.63 -1.30
N ALA A 111 5.29 7.38 -0.83
CA ALA A 111 4.94 7.50 0.58
C ALA A 111 5.73 6.51 1.46
N VAL A 112 5.90 5.25 1.02
CA VAL A 112 6.71 4.24 1.72
C VAL A 112 8.17 4.64 1.79
N ILE A 113 8.73 5.13 0.67
CA ILE A 113 10.13 5.59 0.61
C ILE A 113 10.35 6.80 1.51
N ALA A 114 9.44 7.79 1.47
CA ALA A 114 9.49 8.96 2.36
C ALA A 114 9.47 8.55 3.84
N PHE A 115 8.62 7.57 4.19
CA PHE A 115 8.58 7.02 5.55
C PHE A 115 9.90 6.35 5.95
N LEU A 116 10.50 5.54 5.07
CA LEU A 116 11.81 4.91 5.33
C LEU A 116 12.93 5.95 5.47
N LEU A 117 12.92 7.00 4.67
CA LEU A 117 13.86 8.12 4.79
C LEU A 117 13.70 8.86 6.12
N ALA A 118 12.46 9.10 6.56
CA ALA A 118 12.18 9.70 7.87
C ALA A 118 12.67 8.81 9.03
N LEU A 119 12.56 7.49 8.88
CA LEU A 119 13.09 6.53 9.86
C LEU A 119 14.62 6.58 9.93
N GLN A 120 15.29 6.68 8.78
CA GLN A 120 16.76 6.78 8.71
C GLN A 120 17.31 8.10 9.23
N ALA A 121 16.57 9.20 9.08
CA ALA A 121 17.01 10.51 9.58
C ALA A 121 17.28 10.50 11.09
N ARG A 122 16.61 9.61 11.84
CA ARG A 122 16.85 9.41 13.27
C ARG A 122 18.11 8.62 13.60
N THR A 123 18.70 7.93 12.61
CA THR A 123 19.90 7.08 12.78
C THR A 123 21.00 7.54 11.80
N PRO A 124 21.87 8.49 12.19
CA PRO A 124 22.79 9.19 11.27
C PRO A 124 23.93 8.33 10.68
N ARG A 125 23.99 7.03 10.99
CA ARG A 125 25.12 6.14 10.65
C ARG A 125 25.15 5.66 9.19
N HIS A 126 24.07 5.85 8.41
CA HIS A 126 23.94 5.28 7.04
C HIS A 126 23.64 6.31 5.94
N ARG A 127 24.51 7.31 5.75
CA ARG A 127 24.36 8.33 4.68
C ARG A 127 24.24 7.75 3.26
N ARG A 128 24.86 6.59 2.97
CA ARG A 128 24.75 5.91 1.67
C ARG A 128 23.36 5.31 1.41
N GLY A 129 22.65 4.90 2.46
CA GLY A 129 21.32 4.28 2.33
C GLY A 129 20.27 5.23 1.76
N LYS A 130 20.35 6.52 2.11
CA LYS A 130 19.46 7.57 1.59
C LYS A 130 19.50 7.67 0.06
N TRP A 131 20.69 7.64 -0.52
CA TRP A 131 20.87 7.73 -1.97
C TRP A 131 20.29 6.52 -2.69
N VAL A 132 20.43 5.32 -2.11
CA VAL A 132 19.85 4.10 -2.67
C VAL A 132 18.32 4.17 -2.67
N LEU A 133 17.69 4.61 -1.58
CA LEU A 133 16.24 4.78 -1.52
C LEU A 133 15.72 5.82 -2.51
N LEU A 134 16.44 6.95 -2.65
CA LEU A 134 16.07 7.97 -3.61
C LEU A 134 16.20 7.46 -5.05
N LEU A 135 17.25 6.68 -5.36
CA LEU A 135 17.44 6.06 -6.66
C LEU A 135 16.32 5.06 -6.98
N VAL A 136 15.96 4.18 -6.04
CA VAL A 136 14.84 3.25 -6.20
C VAL A 136 13.54 4.01 -6.44
N GLY A 137 13.28 5.08 -5.66
CA GLY A 137 12.10 5.92 -5.85
C GLY A 137 12.06 6.62 -7.20
N ALA A 138 13.19 7.15 -7.67
CA ALA A 138 13.31 7.82 -8.95
C ALA A 138 13.08 6.84 -10.12
N VAL A 139 13.63 5.63 -10.05
CA VAL A 139 13.41 4.58 -11.05
C VAL A 139 11.94 4.19 -11.09
N GLN A 140 11.32 3.94 -9.93
CA GLN A 140 9.90 3.59 -9.85
C GLN A 140 9.01 4.70 -10.41
N LEU A 141 9.26 5.96 -10.03
CA LEU A 141 8.48 7.08 -10.53
C LEU A 141 8.64 7.23 -12.05
N GLY A 142 9.86 7.11 -12.57
CA GLY A 142 10.14 7.18 -14.00
C GLY A 142 9.40 6.12 -14.80
N ILE A 143 9.36 4.87 -14.33
CA ILE A 143 8.66 3.78 -14.99
C ILE A 143 7.13 4.01 -14.98
N ASN A 144 6.54 4.42 -13.86
CA ASN A 144 5.09 4.67 -13.80
C ASN A 144 4.68 5.87 -14.68
N VAL A 145 5.50 6.93 -14.73
CA VAL A 145 5.25 8.07 -15.63
C VAL A 145 5.35 7.66 -17.10
N ALA A 146 6.33 6.82 -17.45
CA ALA A 146 6.46 6.29 -18.81
C ALA A 146 5.25 5.40 -19.19
N GLU A 147 4.79 4.53 -18.28
CA GLU A 147 3.62 3.68 -18.49
C GLU A 147 2.35 4.50 -18.72
N ILE A 148 2.12 5.55 -17.93
CA ILE A 148 0.99 6.48 -18.12
C ILE A 148 1.06 7.12 -19.51
N GLY A 149 2.20 7.68 -19.90
CA GLY A 149 2.36 8.32 -21.20
C GLY A 149 2.02 7.38 -22.35
N ILE A 150 2.44 6.12 -22.26
CA ILE A 150 2.21 5.12 -23.31
C ILE A 150 0.77 4.65 -23.33
N ILE A 151 0.11 4.50 -22.17
CA ILE A 151 -1.32 4.18 -22.09
C ILE A 151 -2.20 5.22 -22.78
N PHE A 152 -1.80 6.50 -22.77
CA PHE A 152 -2.51 7.55 -23.52
C PHE A 152 -2.20 7.53 -25.02
N HIS A 153 -1.01 7.08 -25.42
CA HIS A 153 -0.53 7.08 -26.80
C HIS A 153 -0.57 5.71 -27.50
N GLN A 154 -1.18 4.69 -26.86
CA GLN A 154 -1.19 3.34 -27.40
C GLN A 154 -1.97 3.18 -28.72
N CYS A 155 -2.95 4.06 -28.95
CA CYS A 155 -3.77 4.11 -30.18
C CYS A 155 -3.95 5.56 -30.64
N ASP A 156 -4.02 5.75 -31.95
CA ASP A 156 -4.37 7.02 -32.58
C ASP A 156 -5.61 6.82 -33.49
N PRO A 157 -6.79 7.37 -33.14
CA PRO A 157 -7.11 8.12 -31.91
C PRO A 157 -7.22 7.22 -30.66
N PRO A 158 -7.07 7.76 -29.43
CA PRO A 158 -7.14 6.97 -28.19
C PRO A 158 -8.49 6.29 -27.99
N GLN A 159 -9.55 6.85 -28.59
CA GLN A 159 -10.90 6.29 -28.58
C GLN A 159 -10.99 4.88 -29.16
N LYS A 160 -10.08 4.56 -30.10
CA LYS A 160 -9.99 3.24 -30.71
C LYS A 160 -9.68 2.12 -29.70
N LEU A 161 -9.11 2.47 -28.55
CA LEU A 161 -8.79 1.50 -27.51
C LEU A 161 -10.04 0.84 -26.91
N TRP A 162 -11.08 1.63 -26.67
CA TRP A 162 -12.34 1.12 -26.12
C TRP A 162 -13.41 0.89 -27.19
N ASP A 163 -13.34 1.59 -28.32
CA ASP A 163 -14.24 1.40 -29.46
C ASP A 163 -13.49 0.93 -30.71
N THR A 164 -13.53 -0.39 -30.94
CA THR A 164 -12.84 -1.02 -32.07
C THR A 164 -13.45 -0.68 -33.43
N ALA A 165 -14.65 -0.08 -33.47
CA ALA A 165 -15.30 0.35 -34.71
C ALA A 165 -14.67 1.65 -35.27
N VAL A 166 -13.90 2.39 -34.46
CA VAL A 166 -13.25 3.64 -34.89
C VAL A 166 -12.05 3.35 -35.81
N PRO A 167 -11.97 3.98 -36.99
CA PRO A 167 -10.80 3.88 -37.86
C PRO A 167 -9.58 4.53 -37.21
N GLY A 168 -8.41 3.89 -37.32
CA GLY A 168 -7.19 4.30 -36.64
C GLY A 168 -6.17 3.17 -36.54
N LYS A 169 -5.03 3.42 -35.91
CA LYS A 169 -3.95 2.45 -35.71
C LYS A 169 -3.58 2.33 -34.24
N CYS A 170 -3.15 1.15 -33.82
CA CYS A 170 -2.70 0.86 -32.46
C CYS A 170 -1.31 0.22 -32.51
N ASP A 171 -0.35 0.98 -33.05
CA ASP A 171 1.01 0.47 -33.30
C ASP A 171 1.84 0.33 -32.00
N TRP A 172 1.39 0.97 -30.91
CA TRP A 172 2.12 1.04 -29.64
C TRP A 172 1.64 0.03 -28.59
N ILE A 173 0.70 -0.86 -28.93
CA ILE A 173 0.12 -1.80 -27.97
C ILE A 173 1.15 -2.83 -27.48
N GLU A 174 2.01 -3.33 -28.37
CA GLU A 174 3.09 -4.27 -28.04
C GLU A 174 4.13 -3.62 -27.10
N ILE A 175 4.48 -2.36 -27.38
CA ILE A 175 5.40 -1.59 -26.55
C ILE A 175 4.81 -1.33 -25.16
N CYS A 176 3.50 -1.04 -25.09
CA CYS A 176 2.78 -0.92 -23.82
C CYS A 176 2.85 -2.21 -23.00
N LEU A 177 2.68 -3.37 -23.64
CA LEU A 177 2.78 -4.67 -22.97
C LEU A 177 4.20 -4.89 -22.41
N HIS A 178 5.25 -4.69 -23.22
CA HIS A 178 6.64 -4.83 -22.78
C HIS A 178 7.01 -3.93 -21.60
N ILE A 179 6.49 -2.70 -21.59
CA ILE A 179 6.73 -1.76 -20.49
C ILE A 179 5.92 -2.15 -19.25
N GLY A 180 4.70 -2.65 -19.42
CA GLY A 180 3.93 -3.24 -18.31
C GLY A 180 4.64 -4.45 -17.67
N TYR A 181 5.28 -5.31 -18.47
CA TYR A 181 6.12 -6.40 -17.96
C TYR A 181 7.31 -5.88 -17.15
N PHE A 182 8.02 -4.90 -17.72
CA PHE A 182 9.15 -4.29 -17.04
C PHE A 182 8.72 -3.60 -15.74
N GLN A 183 7.60 -2.89 -15.75
CA GLN A 183 7.02 -2.24 -14.58
C GLN A 183 6.66 -3.23 -13.49
N GLY A 184 6.02 -4.36 -13.84
CA GLY A 184 5.70 -5.42 -12.90
C GLY A 184 6.95 -6.05 -12.28
N ALA A 185 7.95 -6.36 -13.10
CA ALA A 185 9.20 -6.99 -12.64
C ALA A 185 10.02 -6.06 -11.73
N VAL A 186 10.21 -4.80 -12.12
CA VAL A 186 10.93 -3.81 -11.30
C VAL A 186 10.13 -3.44 -10.06
N GLY A 187 8.79 -3.38 -10.17
CA GLY A 187 7.88 -3.22 -9.04
C GLY A 187 8.06 -4.29 -7.98
N ALA A 188 7.97 -5.57 -8.37
CA ALA A 188 8.18 -6.70 -7.48
C ALA A 188 9.59 -6.69 -6.85
N ALA A 189 10.62 -6.39 -7.63
CA ALA A 189 11.98 -6.28 -7.12
C ALA A 189 12.14 -5.15 -6.10
N ALA A 190 11.51 -3.99 -6.35
CA ALA A 190 11.51 -2.87 -5.43
C ALA A 190 10.77 -3.19 -4.13
N ASP A 191 9.63 -3.88 -4.20
CA ASP A 191 8.85 -4.25 -3.01
C ASP A 191 9.62 -5.24 -2.12
N ILE A 192 10.30 -6.23 -2.72
CA ILE A 192 11.21 -7.13 -2.00
C ILE A 192 12.36 -6.34 -1.38
N PHE A 193 13.01 -5.46 -2.16
CA PHE A 193 14.13 -4.66 -1.67
C PHE A 193 13.73 -3.77 -0.48
N LEU A 194 12.60 -3.05 -0.58
CA LEU A 194 12.09 -2.18 0.47
C LEU A 194 11.68 -2.96 1.72
N ALA A 195 11.23 -4.21 1.57
CA ALA A 195 10.92 -5.09 2.69
C ALA A 195 12.16 -5.55 3.47
N PHE A 196 13.27 -5.85 2.78
CA PHE A 196 14.54 -6.24 3.42
C PHE A 196 15.33 -5.06 3.97
N TYR A 197 15.16 -3.88 3.38
CA TYR A 197 15.88 -2.66 3.74
C TYR A 197 15.91 -2.33 5.24
N PRO A 198 14.76 -2.29 5.96
CA PRO A 198 14.76 -1.95 7.38
C PRO A 198 15.43 -3.03 8.25
N ILE A 199 15.45 -4.30 7.81
CA ILE A 199 16.14 -5.38 8.52
C ILE A 199 17.64 -5.22 8.41
N TYR A 200 18.13 -4.88 7.21
CA TYR A 200 19.56 -4.64 7.01
C TYR A 200 20.09 -3.50 7.88
N ILE A 201 19.33 -2.41 8.01
CA ILE A 201 19.73 -1.25 8.80
C ILE A 201 19.66 -1.53 10.30
N ILE A 202 18.56 -2.11 10.78
CA ILE A 202 18.30 -2.22 12.21
C ILE A 202 18.83 -3.55 12.79
N GLY A 203 19.04 -4.58 11.96
CA GLY A 203 19.58 -5.88 12.37
C GLY A 203 20.99 -5.84 12.96
N ARG A 204 21.71 -4.72 12.79
CA ARG A 204 23.00 -4.47 13.47
C ARG A 204 22.88 -3.81 14.84
N LEU A 205 21.68 -3.47 15.30
CA LEU A 205 21.42 -2.91 16.63
C LEU A 205 20.83 -4.02 17.50
N GLN A 206 21.67 -4.64 18.33
CA GLN A 206 21.44 -5.88 19.08
C GLN A 206 20.25 -5.88 20.06
N GLN A 207 19.50 -4.78 20.19
CA GLN A 207 18.44 -4.59 21.20
C GLN A 207 17.08 -4.25 20.56
N MET A 208 16.48 -5.19 19.81
CA MET A 208 15.14 -4.97 19.23
C MET A 208 13.99 -5.27 20.20
N ARG A 209 13.14 -4.27 20.45
CA ARG A 209 11.80 -4.48 21.06
C ARG A 209 10.97 -5.43 20.19
N ARG A 210 10.30 -6.42 20.80
CA ARG A 210 9.48 -7.43 20.09
C ARG A 210 8.44 -6.84 19.12
N SER A 211 7.90 -5.65 19.42
CA SER A 211 6.96 -4.95 18.54
C SER A 211 7.57 -4.51 17.21
N LEU A 212 8.86 -4.20 17.18
CA LEU A 212 9.57 -3.86 15.94
C LEU A 212 9.78 -5.13 15.08
N LYS A 213 10.12 -6.25 15.72
CA LYS A 213 10.28 -7.54 15.05
C LYS A 213 8.99 -8.01 14.37
N VAL A 214 7.84 -7.82 15.02
CA VAL A 214 6.53 -8.15 14.43
C VAL A 214 6.22 -7.23 13.24
N GLY A 215 6.43 -5.91 13.37
CA GLY A 215 6.22 -4.98 12.25
C GLY A 215 7.12 -5.28 11.05
N LEU A 216 8.39 -5.64 11.29
CA LEU A 216 9.33 -6.05 10.24
C LEU A 216 8.88 -7.36 9.58
N CYS A 217 8.44 -8.35 10.34
CA CYS A 217 7.93 -9.60 9.80
C CYS A 217 6.70 -9.37 8.89
N LEU A 218 5.78 -8.49 9.31
CA LEU A 218 4.61 -8.13 8.52
C LEU A 218 4.98 -7.38 7.23
N LEU A 219 5.96 -6.48 7.29
CA LEU A 219 6.50 -5.81 6.10
C LEU A 219 7.13 -6.80 5.12
N MET A 220 7.89 -7.78 5.63
CA MET A 220 8.45 -8.85 4.79
C MET A 220 7.38 -9.67 4.10
N SER A 221 6.38 -10.16 4.87
CA SER A 221 5.27 -10.90 4.27
C SER A 221 4.56 -10.07 3.21
N GLY A 222 4.44 -8.76 3.45
CA GLY A 222 3.82 -7.87 2.49
C GLY A 222 4.56 -7.68 1.19
N GLY A 223 5.87 -7.43 1.26
CA GLY A 223 6.71 -7.33 0.08
C GLY A 223 6.71 -8.63 -0.74
N THR A 224 6.69 -9.80 -0.08
CA THR A 224 6.60 -11.08 -0.78
C THR A 224 5.23 -11.30 -1.44
N ILE A 225 4.13 -10.94 -0.77
CA ILE A 225 2.78 -11.08 -1.33
C ILE A 225 2.59 -10.13 -2.51
N ALA A 226 3.03 -8.87 -2.39
CA ALA A 226 3.02 -7.90 -3.48
C ALA A 226 3.90 -8.38 -4.66
N GLY A 227 5.07 -8.93 -4.39
CA GLY A 227 5.94 -9.52 -5.42
C GLY A 227 5.29 -10.70 -6.15
N ILE A 228 4.62 -11.60 -5.42
CA ILE A 228 3.85 -12.71 -6.03
C ILE A 228 2.71 -12.17 -6.88
N ALA A 229 2.00 -11.13 -6.42
CA ALA A 229 0.95 -10.48 -7.20
C ALA A 229 1.52 -9.87 -8.50
N GLY A 230 2.68 -9.21 -8.44
CA GLY A 230 3.37 -8.69 -9.62
C GLY A 230 3.79 -9.78 -10.60
N ILE A 231 4.28 -10.93 -10.13
CA ILE A 231 4.60 -12.08 -11.00
C ILE A 231 3.33 -12.59 -11.68
N ASN A 232 2.24 -12.79 -10.94
CA ASN A 232 0.99 -13.24 -11.54
C ASN A 232 0.38 -12.21 -12.49
N LYS A 233 0.58 -10.90 -12.24
CA LYS A 233 0.27 -9.83 -13.21
C LYS A 233 1.03 -10.04 -14.51
N THR A 234 2.34 -10.32 -14.46
CA THR A 234 3.12 -10.59 -15.69
C THR A 234 2.60 -11.82 -16.44
N VAL A 235 2.29 -12.92 -15.75
CA VAL A 235 1.70 -14.10 -16.39
C VAL A 235 0.32 -13.79 -16.99
N ALA A 236 -0.49 -12.98 -16.32
CA ALA A 236 -1.79 -12.57 -16.82
C ALA A 236 -1.69 -11.69 -18.08
N ILE A 237 -0.69 -10.81 -18.16
CA ILE A 237 -0.41 -10.01 -19.37
C ILE A 237 -0.08 -10.95 -20.55
N ALA A 238 0.65 -12.04 -20.32
CA ALA A 238 1.00 -13.00 -21.39
C ALA A 238 -0.24 -13.67 -21.97
N ASN A 239 -1.17 -14.04 -21.10
CA ASN A 239 -2.42 -14.66 -21.52
C ASN A 239 -3.33 -13.73 -22.34
N ILE A 240 -3.22 -12.40 -22.20
CA ILE A 240 -4.01 -11.44 -23.00
C ILE A 240 -3.60 -11.50 -24.48
N THR A 241 -2.33 -11.74 -24.78
CA THR A 241 -1.83 -11.80 -26.17
C THR A 241 -2.26 -13.09 -26.88
N GLU A 242 -2.49 -14.18 -26.13
CA GLU A 242 -2.78 -15.50 -26.69
C GLU A 242 -4.28 -15.82 -26.79
N THR A 243 -5.14 -15.09 -26.08
CA THR A 243 -6.57 -15.43 -25.97
C THR A 243 -7.49 -14.55 -26.80
N ALA A 244 -8.48 -15.18 -27.45
CA ALA A 244 -9.53 -14.47 -28.19
C ALA A 244 -10.50 -13.72 -27.26
N ASP A 245 -10.65 -14.15 -26.00
CA ASP A 245 -11.53 -13.55 -25.00
C ASP A 245 -10.80 -12.50 -24.15
N GLN A 246 -10.60 -11.30 -24.72
CA GLN A 246 -9.82 -10.25 -24.06
C GLN A 246 -10.47 -9.78 -22.74
N THR A 247 -11.80 -9.65 -22.70
CA THR A 247 -12.53 -9.20 -21.49
C THR A 247 -12.33 -10.13 -20.30
N TYR A 248 -12.21 -11.44 -20.54
CA TYR A 248 -12.02 -12.44 -19.48
C TYR A 248 -10.57 -12.45 -18.95
N ALA A 249 -9.60 -12.31 -19.85
CA ALA A 249 -8.18 -12.19 -19.50
C ALA A 249 -7.87 -10.87 -18.77
N ILE A 250 -8.44 -9.76 -19.24
CA ILE A 250 -8.32 -8.43 -18.60
C ILE A 250 -8.89 -8.46 -17.18
N ALA A 251 -10.00 -9.16 -16.93
CA ALA A 251 -10.54 -9.31 -15.58
C ALA A 251 -9.55 -10.03 -14.64
N GLN A 252 -8.86 -11.07 -15.13
CA GLN A 252 -7.84 -11.77 -14.34
C GLN A 252 -6.63 -10.89 -14.03
N LEU A 253 -6.17 -10.11 -15.01
CA LEU A 253 -5.10 -9.14 -14.81
C LEU A 253 -5.48 -8.10 -13.75
N ASN A 254 -6.70 -7.56 -13.83
CA ASN A 254 -7.16 -6.51 -12.91
C ASN A 254 -7.30 -7.00 -11.46
N ILE A 255 -7.61 -8.28 -11.24
CA ILE A 255 -7.57 -8.87 -9.88
C ILE A 255 -6.17 -8.70 -9.29
N TRP A 256 -5.13 -9.11 -10.02
CA TRP A 256 -3.76 -9.02 -9.53
C TRP A 256 -3.27 -7.58 -9.34
N VAL A 257 -3.61 -6.68 -10.28
CA VAL A 257 -3.25 -5.26 -10.21
C VAL A 257 -3.89 -4.59 -8.98
N LEU A 258 -5.19 -4.78 -8.76
CA LEU A 258 -5.88 -4.16 -7.62
C LEU A 258 -5.42 -4.77 -6.30
N THR A 259 -5.19 -6.08 -6.26
CA THR A 259 -4.64 -6.74 -5.08
C THR A 259 -3.23 -6.23 -4.75
N GLU A 260 -2.34 -6.04 -5.74
CA GLU A 260 -1.02 -5.43 -5.54
C GLU A 260 -1.17 -4.01 -4.96
N MET A 261 -2.07 -3.21 -5.53
CA MET A 261 -2.38 -1.83 -5.10
C MET A 261 -2.80 -1.78 -3.63
N TRP A 262 -3.79 -2.59 -3.25
CA TRP A 262 -4.28 -2.66 -1.87
C TRP A 262 -3.21 -3.17 -0.90
N PHE A 263 -2.43 -4.18 -1.27
CA PHE A 263 -1.37 -4.68 -0.41
C PHE A 263 -0.29 -3.65 -0.13
N ILE A 264 0.14 -2.87 -1.13
CA ILE A 264 1.11 -1.78 -0.94
C ILE A 264 0.58 -0.79 0.12
N LEU A 265 -0.70 -0.42 0.08
CA LEU A 265 -1.33 0.47 1.08
C LEU A 265 -1.43 -0.17 2.48
N ILE A 266 -1.85 -1.43 2.55
CA ILE A 266 -1.97 -2.19 3.80
C ILE A 266 -0.61 -2.25 4.49
N PHE A 267 0.41 -2.78 3.80
CA PHE A 267 1.73 -2.98 4.37
C PHE A 267 2.47 -1.67 4.60
N GLY A 268 2.28 -0.66 3.74
CA GLY A 268 2.79 0.69 3.94
C GLY A 268 2.23 1.39 5.19
N SER A 269 1.05 0.98 5.68
CA SER A 269 0.43 1.56 6.88
C SER A 269 0.83 0.88 8.19
N ILE A 270 1.26 -0.39 8.15
CA ILE A 270 1.68 -1.16 9.33
C ILE A 270 2.80 -0.49 10.16
N PRO A 271 3.91 0.01 9.58
CA PRO A 271 5.01 0.51 10.40
C PRO A 271 4.65 1.80 11.16
N VAL A 272 3.71 2.60 10.63
CA VAL A 272 3.18 3.80 11.29
C VAL A 272 2.27 3.45 12.47
N LEU A 273 1.63 2.28 12.44
CA LEU A 273 0.75 1.77 13.51
C LEU A 273 1.52 1.13 14.68
N ARG A 274 2.85 0.98 14.59
CA ARG A 274 3.69 0.42 15.66
C ARG A 274 3.39 0.93 17.09
N PRO A 275 3.27 2.25 17.37
CA PRO A 275 2.97 2.73 18.72
C PRO A 275 1.60 2.29 19.24
N PHE A 276 0.62 2.10 18.35
CA PHE A 276 -0.71 1.62 18.71
C PHE A 276 -0.68 0.16 19.14
N PHE A 277 -0.02 -0.70 18.36
CA PHE A 277 0.10 -2.13 18.70
C PHE A 277 0.79 -2.35 20.04
N VAL A 278 1.80 -1.54 20.37
CA VAL A 278 2.46 -1.60 21.69
C VAL A 278 1.48 -1.24 22.80
N ARG A 279 0.80 -0.08 22.71
CA ARG A 279 -0.17 0.36 23.73
C ARG A 279 -1.33 -0.62 23.88
N PHE A 280 -1.84 -1.15 22.77
CA PHE A 280 -2.93 -2.13 22.77
C PHE A 280 -2.50 -3.45 23.41
N SER A 281 -1.30 -3.96 23.08
CA SER A 281 -0.77 -5.19 23.71
C SER A 281 -0.52 -5.04 25.21
N GLN A 282 -0.12 -3.83 25.66
CA GLN A 282 0.03 -3.52 27.09
C GLN A 282 -1.33 -3.40 27.78
N SER A 283 -2.33 -2.82 27.12
CA SER A 283 -3.71 -2.72 27.64
C SER A 283 -4.37 -4.10 27.77
N ILE A 284 -4.18 -5.01 26.82
CA ILE A 284 -4.70 -6.38 26.90
C ILE A 284 -4.00 -7.18 28.00
N LYS A 285 -2.67 -7.04 28.14
CA LYS A 285 -1.93 -7.69 29.23
C LYS A 285 -2.30 -7.13 30.60
N GLY A 286 -2.54 -5.82 30.72
CA GLY A 286 -3.04 -5.18 31.94
C GLY A 286 -4.44 -5.65 32.34
N TYR A 287 -5.29 -6.00 31.36
CA TYR A 287 -6.61 -6.59 31.63
C TYR A 287 -6.51 -8.07 32.04
N SER A 288 -5.55 -8.82 31.47
CA SER A 288 -5.28 -10.22 31.81
C SER A 288 -4.55 -10.40 33.15
N SER A 289 -3.84 -9.40 33.66
CA SER A 289 -3.14 -9.48 34.95
C SER A 289 -4.03 -9.16 36.17
N SER A 290 -5.32 -8.88 35.97
CA SER A 290 -6.24 -8.58 37.06
C SER A 290 -6.98 -9.81 37.62
N ARG A 291 -6.58 -11.03 37.25
CA ARG A 291 -7.27 -12.27 37.67
C ARG A 291 -6.34 -13.42 38.06
N SER A 292 -5.40 -13.18 38.99
CA SER A 292 -4.89 -14.21 39.93
C SER A 292 -3.77 -13.67 40.85
N GLY A 293 -4.08 -13.49 42.13
CA GLY A 293 -3.06 -13.27 43.18
C GLY A 293 -3.68 -12.79 44.51
N PRO A 294 -3.35 -13.36 45.68
CA PRO A 294 -4.21 -13.33 46.85
C PRO A 294 -4.17 -12.01 47.63
N ARG A 295 -5.32 -11.69 48.23
CA ARG A 295 -5.51 -10.71 49.30
C ARG A 295 -4.42 -10.88 50.37
N ARG A 296 -3.48 -9.94 50.46
CA ARG A 296 -2.77 -9.62 51.71
C ARG A 296 -3.28 -8.29 52.20
N THR A 297 -4.16 -8.37 53.20
CA THR A 297 -4.45 -7.31 54.16
C THR A 297 -3.15 -6.80 54.76
N TRP A 298 -2.92 -5.48 54.74
CA TRP A 298 -2.29 -4.74 55.84
C TRP A 298 -2.78 -3.29 55.85
N ALA A 299 -2.90 -2.79 57.06
CA ALA A 299 -3.66 -1.63 57.50
C ALA A 299 -3.07 -0.27 57.08
N SER A 300 -3.99 0.68 56.88
CA SER A 300 -4.02 2.06 57.40
C SER A 300 -2.69 2.79 57.67
N SER A 301 -2.46 3.90 56.97
CA SER A 301 -2.37 5.24 57.59
C SER A 301 -2.26 6.33 56.52
N GLU A 302 -2.80 7.51 56.87
CA GLU A 302 -3.04 8.68 56.04
C GLU A 302 -1.84 9.27 55.28
N GLY A 303 -2.13 9.92 54.13
CA GLY A 303 -1.15 10.71 53.39
C GLY A 303 -1.69 11.35 52.12
N ARG A 304 -2.25 12.56 52.27
CA ARG A 304 -2.97 13.39 51.30
C ARG A 304 -2.14 13.80 50.06
N ILE A 305 -2.69 13.52 48.88
CA ILE A 305 -2.82 14.39 47.68
C ILE A 305 -1.54 15.07 47.11
N GLY A 306 -1.05 14.52 46.00
CA GLY A 306 -0.99 15.26 44.73
C GLY A 306 0.36 15.76 44.21
N ARG A 307 0.96 15.04 43.24
CA ARG A 307 1.26 15.63 41.92
C ARG A 307 1.50 14.54 40.87
N ARG A 308 0.76 14.68 39.76
CA ARG A 308 0.66 13.78 38.62
C ARG A 308 1.55 14.33 37.50
N THR A 309 2.86 14.19 37.62
CA THR A 309 3.85 14.61 36.60
C THR A 309 5.18 13.98 37.00
N ASP A 310 5.54 12.80 36.47
CA ASP A 310 6.93 12.34 36.55
C ASP A 310 7.28 11.20 35.57
N SER A 311 6.31 10.43 35.09
CA SER A 311 6.61 9.27 34.22
C SER A 311 7.02 9.61 32.77
N GLN A 312 7.20 10.90 32.44
CA GLN A 312 7.53 11.34 31.08
C GLN A 312 8.96 11.91 30.96
N GLU A 313 9.58 12.37 32.06
CA GLU A 313 10.99 12.82 32.04
C GLU A 313 11.97 11.63 32.12
N GLU A 314 11.62 10.56 32.83
CA GLU A 314 12.48 9.36 32.93
C GLU A 314 12.66 8.61 31.59
N PHE A 315 11.76 8.83 30.62
CA PHE A 315 11.85 8.24 29.28
C PHE A 315 12.77 9.03 28.34
N LEU A 316 13.10 10.28 28.66
CA LEU A 316 14.01 11.14 27.88
C LEU A 316 15.47 10.98 28.32
N GLU A 317 15.76 10.74 29.60
CA GLU A 317 17.15 10.52 30.05
C GLU A 317 17.73 9.17 29.60
N LEU A 318 16.92 8.12 29.49
CA LEU A 318 17.41 6.79 29.10
C LEU A 318 17.75 6.65 27.62
N ASP A 319 17.25 7.52 26.73
CA ASP A 319 17.66 7.55 25.31
C ASP A 319 18.97 8.34 25.08
N VAL A 320 19.43 9.15 26.05
CA VAL A 320 20.69 9.91 25.95
C VAL A 320 21.90 9.08 26.40
N GLN A 321 21.75 8.18 27.39
CA GLN A 321 22.88 7.42 27.92
C GLN A 321 23.24 6.14 27.14
N GLY A 322 22.43 5.70 26.17
CA GLY A 322 22.75 4.57 25.30
C GLY A 322 23.76 4.86 24.18
N GLY A 323 24.22 6.12 24.06
CA GLY A 323 25.06 6.62 22.97
C GLY A 323 26.56 6.73 23.27
N SER A 324 27.09 6.04 24.29
CA SER A 324 28.52 6.02 24.54
C SER A 324 29.00 4.66 25.03
N LYS A 325 29.31 3.77 24.08
CA LYS A 325 30.45 2.83 24.07
C LYS A 325 30.54 2.17 22.69
#